data_AF-A0A830EFL5-F1
#
_entry.id   AF-A0A830EFL5-F1
#
_cell.length_a   1.000
_cell.length_b   1.000
_cell.length_c   1.000
_cell.angle_alpha   90.00
_cell.angle_beta   90.00
_cell.angle_gamma   90.00
#
_symmetry.space_group_name_H-M   'P 1'
#
loop_
_entity.id
_entity.type
_entity.pdbx_description
1 polymer ?
#
loop_
_entity_poly.entity_id
_entity_poly.type
_entity_poly.pdbx_seq_one_letter_code
_entity_poly.pdbx_strand_id
1 'polypeptide(L)'
;MSLPSPPAGYDVSKAVEASTSNCVLTVGFDRQSNHIPRFIVQLHYRIDINPIRWEAIARMDHNETAALGHNIYQEGLHVDAARRSHPPVKLRPSHSPLPASRGRVIRACTDYLDVNTGYFVDVYEGNVSPGSPPRWPDGGQTPSRFIRSRDILEDMSRESTAEDPLSTGELTDLLADAEGTTPESIEHGAEEIEIAPPGDASVVDE
;
A
#
# COMPACT_ATOMS: atom_id res chain seq x y z
N MET A 1 -2.41 -9.27 -18.72
CA MET A 1 -1.43 -9.53 -17.63
C MET A 1 -2.22 -10.03 -16.43
N SER A 2 -1.72 -11.00 -15.65
CA SER A 2 -2.41 -11.38 -14.41
C SER A 2 -2.14 -10.30 -13.36
N LEU A 3 -3.17 -9.61 -12.88
CA LEU A 3 -3.10 -8.67 -11.75
C LEU A 3 -3.09 -9.45 -10.41
N PRO A 4 -2.64 -8.83 -9.31
CA PRO A 4 -2.90 -9.37 -7.98
C PRO A 4 -4.41 -9.47 -7.73
N SER A 5 -4.83 -10.44 -6.92
CA SER A 5 -6.22 -10.50 -6.47
C SER A 5 -6.55 -9.27 -5.62
N PRO A 6 -7.68 -8.58 -5.87
CA PRO A 6 -8.14 -7.52 -5.00
C PRO A 6 -8.37 -8.00 -3.56
N PRO A 7 -8.34 -7.10 -2.56
CA PRO A 7 -8.65 -7.42 -1.18
C PRO A 7 -9.99 -8.15 -1.07
N ALA A 8 -10.05 -9.20 -0.27
CA ALA A 8 -11.28 -9.95 -0.08
C ALA A 8 -12.10 -9.37 1.08
N GLY A 9 -13.42 -9.51 0.99
CA GLY A 9 -14.32 -9.22 2.11
C GLY A 9 -14.69 -7.75 2.29
N TYR A 10 -14.47 -6.90 1.28
CA TYR A 10 -14.95 -5.51 1.23
C TYR A 10 -16.07 -5.36 0.21
N ASP A 11 -16.97 -4.39 0.42
CA ASP A 11 -18.06 -4.10 -0.52
C ASP A 11 -17.54 -3.68 -1.90
N VAL A 12 -16.48 -2.87 -1.92
CA VAL A 12 -15.76 -2.47 -3.13
C VAL A 12 -14.33 -2.99 -3.01
N SER A 13 -13.83 -3.66 -4.05
CA SER A 13 -12.47 -4.18 -4.12
C SER A 13 -11.95 -4.10 -5.55
N LYS A 14 -10.88 -3.33 -5.77
CA LYS A 14 -10.37 -3.01 -7.11
C LYS A 14 -8.84 -3.01 -7.15
N ALA A 15 -8.29 -3.41 -8.29
CA ALA A 15 -6.93 -3.08 -8.66
C ALA A 15 -6.90 -1.65 -9.20
N VAL A 16 -5.82 -0.93 -8.92
CA VAL A 16 -5.60 0.46 -9.29
C VAL A 16 -4.21 0.56 -9.90
N GLU A 17 -4.09 1.33 -10.97
CA GLU A 17 -2.81 1.57 -11.64
C GLU A 17 -1.80 2.18 -10.66
N ALA A 18 -0.55 1.74 -10.78
CA ALA A 18 0.58 2.38 -10.12
C ALA A 18 1.47 3.02 -11.19
N SER A 19 2.16 4.10 -10.84
CA SER A 19 3.10 4.80 -11.72
C SER A 19 4.27 3.92 -12.17
N THR A 20 4.59 2.87 -11.41
CA THR A 20 5.69 1.94 -11.74
C THR A 20 5.15 0.62 -12.29
N SER A 21 5.58 0.22 -13.49
CA SER A 21 5.04 -0.93 -14.24
C SER A 21 5.29 -2.33 -13.64
N ASN A 22 6.14 -2.44 -12.62
CA ASN A 22 6.35 -3.66 -11.83
C ASN A 22 5.55 -3.66 -10.52
N CYS A 23 4.70 -2.64 -10.31
CA CYS A 23 3.86 -2.50 -9.15
C CYS A 23 2.39 -2.28 -9.56
N VAL A 24 1.48 -2.65 -8.66
CA VAL A 24 0.03 -2.44 -8.80
C VAL A 24 -0.52 -2.13 -7.42
N LEU A 25 -1.44 -1.17 -7.32
CA LEU A 25 -2.16 -0.91 -6.09
C LEU A 25 -3.44 -1.74 -6.06
N THR A 26 -3.88 -2.12 -4.86
CA THR A 26 -5.22 -2.66 -4.68
C THR A 26 -5.90 -1.98 -3.52
N VAL A 27 -7.16 -1.62 -3.70
CA VAL A 27 -7.96 -0.90 -2.71
C VAL A 27 -9.21 -1.70 -2.41
N GLY A 28 -9.52 -1.84 -1.12
CA GLY A 28 -10.77 -2.41 -0.63
C GLY A 28 -11.41 -1.49 0.39
N PHE A 29 -12.72 -1.26 0.31
CA PHE A 29 -13.44 -0.47 1.31
C PHE A 29 -14.93 -0.86 1.39
N ASP A 30 -15.52 -0.63 2.56
CA ASP A 30 -16.96 -0.79 2.78
C ASP A 30 -17.73 0.50 2.55
N ARG A 31 -19.00 0.36 2.21
CA ARG A 31 -19.92 1.49 2.03
C ARG A 31 -21.03 1.43 3.06
N GLN A 32 -21.12 2.46 3.88
CA GLN A 32 -22.24 2.64 4.82
C GLN A 32 -22.74 4.08 4.76
N SER A 33 -23.84 4.32 4.04
CA SER A 33 -24.58 5.60 4.01
C SER A 33 -23.69 6.86 4.11
N ASN A 34 -22.99 7.20 3.02
CA ASN A 34 -22.08 8.36 2.93
C ASN A 34 -20.88 8.30 3.89
N HIS A 35 -20.50 7.11 4.35
CA HIS A 35 -19.36 6.87 5.22
C HIS A 35 -18.66 5.56 4.85
N ILE A 36 -17.35 5.53 5.05
CA ILE A 36 -16.51 4.35 4.83
C ILE A 36 -15.97 3.90 6.19
N PRO A 37 -16.48 2.79 6.77
CA PRO A 37 -16.11 2.38 8.12
C PRO A 37 -14.83 1.51 8.16
N ARG A 38 -14.45 0.91 7.04
CA ARG A 38 -13.18 0.19 6.90
C ARG A 38 -12.61 0.35 5.50
N PHE A 39 -11.29 0.36 5.40
CA PHE A 39 -10.57 0.29 4.14
C PHE A 39 -9.22 -0.39 4.29
N ILE A 40 -8.67 -0.79 3.15
CA ILE A 40 -7.31 -1.28 2.98
C ILE A 40 -6.76 -0.77 1.65
N VAL A 41 -5.52 -0.30 1.67
CA VAL A 41 -4.73 0.07 0.49
C VAL A 41 -3.45 -0.75 0.52
N GLN A 42 -3.14 -1.47 -0.56
CA GLN A 42 -1.95 -2.32 -0.65
C GLN A 42 -1.16 -1.99 -1.91
N LEU A 43 0.16 -1.87 -1.77
CA LEU A 43 1.11 -1.86 -2.88
C LEU A 43 1.61 -3.28 -3.11
N HIS A 44 1.41 -3.79 -4.32
CA HIS A 44 1.92 -5.09 -4.76
C HIS A 44 3.11 -4.90 -5.69
N TYR A 45 4.14 -5.70 -5.50
CA TYR A 45 5.33 -5.75 -6.34
C TYR A 45 5.44 -7.11 -7.04
N ARG A 46 5.78 -7.09 -8.33
CA ARG A 46 5.96 -8.30 -9.15
C ARG A 46 7.31 -8.94 -8.87
N ILE A 47 7.29 -10.00 -8.07
CA ILE A 47 8.49 -10.73 -7.62
C ILE A 47 8.92 -11.86 -8.59
N ASP A 48 8.04 -12.27 -9.50
CA ASP A 48 8.31 -13.29 -10.52
C ASP A 48 7.49 -12.99 -11.79
N ILE A 49 7.98 -13.44 -12.94
CA ILE A 49 7.34 -13.29 -14.25
C ILE A 49 6.94 -14.62 -14.88
N ASN A 50 7.38 -15.76 -14.32
CA ASN A 50 7.02 -17.08 -14.86
C ASN A 50 6.91 -18.18 -13.76
N PRO A 51 5.71 -18.37 -13.17
CA PRO A 51 4.49 -17.62 -13.41
C PRO A 51 4.59 -16.19 -12.86
N ILE A 52 3.76 -15.27 -13.35
CA ILE A 52 3.65 -13.93 -12.75
C ILE A 52 3.23 -14.10 -11.29
N ARG A 53 4.04 -13.56 -10.37
CA ARG A 53 3.73 -13.55 -8.94
C ARG A 53 3.82 -12.14 -8.40
N TRP A 54 2.82 -11.79 -7.61
CA TRP A 54 2.72 -10.52 -6.90
C TRP A 54 2.83 -10.77 -5.41
N GLU A 55 3.47 -9.85 -4.70
CA GLU A 55 3.51 -9.84 -3.25
C GLU A 55 3.13 -8.45 -2.74
N ALA A 56 2.25 -8.40 -1.73
CA ALA A 56 1.90 -7.15 -1.07
C ALA A 56 3.08 -6.70 -0.20
N ILE A 57 3.74 -5.61 -0.59
CA ILE A 57 4.97 -5.13 0.05
C ILE A 57 4.73 -3.96 1.01
N ALA A 58 3.62 -3.26 0.88
CA ALA A 58 3.18 -2.23 1.81
C ALA A 58 1.66 -2.25 1.96
N ARG A 59 1.16 -2.04 3.18
CA ARG A 59 -0.27 -1.97 3.49
C ARG A 59 -0.57 -0.80 4.42
N MET A 60 -1.62 -0.06 4.11
CA MET A 60 -2.26 0.90 5.01
C MET A 60 -3.72 0.50 5.19
N ASP A 61 -4.23 0.49 6.41
CA ASP A 61 -5.59 0.03 6.68
C ASP A 61 -6.25 0.73 7.86
N HIS A 62 -7.57 0.70 7.85
CA HIS A 62 -8.44 1.22 8.89
C HIS A 62 -9.65 0.31 9.04
N ASN A 63 -10.05 0.05 10.28
CA ASN A 63 -11.28 -0.67 10.58
C ASN A 63 -11.83 -0.24 11.95
N GLU A 64 -12.84 0.61 11.97
CA GLU A 64 -13.50 1.04 13.21
C GLU A 64 -14.60 0.06 13.69
N THR A 65 -14.94 -0.94 12.87
CA THR A 65 -16.05 -1.88 13.13
C THR A 65 -15.63 -3.12 13.91
N ALA A 66 -14.33 -3.42 13.94
CA ALA A 66 -13.77 -4.56 14.64
C ALA A 66 -13.09 -4.13 15.94
N ALA A 67 -13.31 -4.87 17.04
CA ALA A 67 -12.70 -4.57 18.33
C ALA A 67 -11.16 -4.62 18.34
N LEU A 68 -10.58 -5.38 17.40
CA LEU A 68 -9.13 -5.47 17.16
C LEU A 68 -8.74 -4.82 15.83
N GLY A 69 -9.63 -4.02 15.24
CA GLY A 69 -9.35 -3.27 14.02
C GLY A 69 -8.52 -2.02 14.29
N HIS A 70 -7.79 -1.56 13.28
CA HIS A 70 -6.96 -0.37 13.40
C HIS A 70 -7.78 0.91 13.31
N ASN A 71 -7.66 1.78 14.31
CA ASN A 71 -8.27 3.10 14.29
C ASN A 71 -7.21 4.19 14.08
N ILE A 72 -7.01 4.56 12.81
CA ILE A 72 -6.03 5.59 12.41
C ILE A 72 -6.28 6.97 13.03
N TYR A 73 -7.49 7.26 13.53
CA TYR A 73 -7.80 8.52 14.22
C TYR A 73 -7.38 8.52 15.70
N GLN A 74 -7.04 7.36 16.25
CA GLN A 74 -6.49 7.20 17.60
C GLN A 74 -5.02 6.80 17.55
N GLU A 75 -4.65 5.96 16.59
CA GLU A 75 -3.32 5.35 16.46
C GLU A 75 -2.37 6.17 15.56
N GLY A 76 -2.92 7.04 14.70
CA GLY A 76 -2.21 7.65 13.58
C GLY A 76 -2.15 6.72 12.36
N LEU A 77 -1.67 7.24 11.23
CA LEU A 77 -1.39 6.42 10.05
C LEU A 77 -0.21 5.49 10.32
N HIS A 78 -0.32 4.26 9.84
CA HIS A 78 0.76 3.28 9.83
C HIS A 78 0.84 2.57 8.47
N VAL A 79 2.04 2.06 8.18
CA VAL A 79 2.31 1.23 7.01
C VAL A 79 2.94 -0.07 7.49
N ASP A 80 2.30 -1.20 7.21
CA ASP A 80 2.91 -2.52 7.37
C ASP A 80 3.77 -2.80 6.13
N ALA A 81 5.09 -2.75 6.28
CA ALA A 81 6.05 -2.97 5.20
C ALA A 81 6.64 -4.39 5.27
N ALA A 82 6.49 -5.15 4.18
CA ALA A 82 7.06 -6.49 4.06
C ALA A 82 8.56 -6.44 3.75
N ARG A 83 9.28 -7.49 4.16
CA ARG A 83 10.70 -7.68 3.88
C ARG A 83 10.92 -9.10 3.39
N ARG A 84 11.57 -9.28 2.23
CA ARG A 84 11.68 -10.58 1.56
C ARG A 84 12.23 -11.71 2.43
N SER A 85 13.16 -11.37 3.33
CA SER A 85 13.86 -12.34 4.19
C SER A 85 13.73 -12.05 5.69
N HIS A 86 12.86 -11.13 6.08
CA HIS A 86 12.68 -10.71 7.48
C HIS A 86 11.18 -10.56 7.79
N PRO A 87 10.77 -10.60 9.08
CA PRO A 87 9.40 -10.30 9.46
C PRO A 87 8.96 -8.92 8.92
N PRO A 88 7.67 -8.68 8.65
CA PRO A 88 7.20 -7.33 8.32
C PRO A 88 7.50 -6.35 9.47
N VAL A 89 7.50 -5.06 9.15
CA VAL A 89 7.75 -3.99 10.11
C VAL A 89 6.65 -2.94 9.99
N LYS A 90 6.24 -2.37 11.13
CA LYS A 90 5.25 -1.30 11.17
C LYS A 90 5.93 0.06 11.19
N LEU A 91 5.69 0.85 10.16
CA LEU A 91 6.14 2.23 10.03
C LEU A 91 5.03 3.18 10.49
N ARG A 92 5.37 4.23 11.24
CA ARG A 92 4.46 5.33 11.57
C ARG A 92 5.01 6.64 11.01
N PRO A 93 4.62 7.03 9.78
CA PRO A 93 4.97 8.33 9.24
C PRO A 93 4.25 9.42 10.02
N SER A 94 4.93 10.54 10.27
CA SER A 94 4.28 11.75 10.76
C SER A 94 3.29 12.25 9.71
N HIS A 95 2.13 12.75 10.13
CA HIS A 95 1.13 13.26 9.21
C HIS A 95 0.36 14.46 9.79
N SER A 96 -0.23 15.28 8.93
CA SER A 96 -1.18 16.32 9.34
C SER A 96 -2.47 15.68 9.91
N PRO A 97 -3.30 16.41 10.67
CA PRO A 97 -4.55 15.88 11.20
C PRO A 97 -5.44 15.27 10.11
N LEU A 98 -5.93 14.05 10.33
CA LEU A 98 -6.74 13.35 9.33
C LEU A 98 -8.16 13.93 9.26
N PRO A 99 -8.71 14.18 8.05
CA PRO A 99 -10.09 14.63 7.90
C PRO A 99 -11.08 13.51 8.24
N ALA A 100 -12.33 13.88 8.54
CA ALA A 100 -13.40 12.92 8.79
C ALA A 100 -13.75 12.07 7.57
N SER A 101 -13.62 12.63 6.36
CA SER A 101 -13.79 11.91 5.09
C SER A 101 -12.70 10.84 4.93
N ARG A 102 -13.11 9.58 4.90
CA ARG A 102 -12.23 8.43 4.65
C ARG A 102 -11.88 8.31 3.17
N GLY A 103 -12.71 8.80 2.26
CA GLY A 103 -12.40 8.89 0.84
C GLY A 103 -11.13 9.70 0.59
N ARG A 104 -11.02 10.89 1.21
CA ARG A 104 -9.79 11.71 1.17
C ARG A 104 -8.58 10.96 1.73
N VAL A 105 -8.76 10.25 2.84
CA VAL A 105 -7.68 9.46 3.46
C VAL A 105 -7.23 8.30 2.55
N ILE A 106 -8.17 7.56 1.94
CA ILE A 106 -7.86 6.47 1.01
C ILE A 106 -7.09 7.00 -0.20
N ARG A 107 -7.53 8.12 -0.77
CA ARG A 107 -6.83 8.76 -1.90
C ARG A 107 -5.41 9.17 -1.49
N ALA A 108 -5.23 9.83 -0.34
CA ALA A 108 -3.91 10.20 0.16
C ALA A 108 -3.01 8.98 0.44
N CYS A 109 -3.56 7.88 0.98
CA CYS A 109 -2.80 6.64 1.18
C CYS A 109 -2.38 6.00 -0.16
N THR A 110 -3.24 6.06 -1.16
CA THR A 110 -2.97 5.55 -2.52
C THR A 110 -1.84 6.35 -3.16
N ASP A 111 -1.94 7.69 -3.13
CA ASP A 111 -0.92 8.59 -3.67
C ASP A 111 0.41 8.43 -2.91
N TYR A 112 0.36 8.28 -1.59
CA TYR A 112 1.54 8.04 -0.76
C TYR A 112 2.28 6.76 -1.14
N LEU A 113 1.58 5.65 -1.28
CA LEU A 113 2.20 4.38 -1.67
C LEU A 113 2.74 4.43 -3.10
N ASP A 114 2.02 5.08 -4.02
CA ASP A 114 2.45 5.20 -5.41
C ASP A 114 3.75 6.01 -5.54
N VAL A 115 3.78 7.22 -4.97
CA VAL A 115 4.94 8.12 -4.98
C VAL A 115 6.15 7.49 -4.30
N ASN A 116 5.94 6.65 -3.28
CA ASN A 116 7.00 6.00 -2.52
C ASN A 116 7.27 4.54 -2.95
N THR A 117 6.79 4.11 -4.11
CA THR A 117 6.96 2.73 -4.60
C THR A 117 8.42 2.28 -4.56
N GLY A 118 9.35 3.11 -5.02
CA GLY A 118 10.78 2.79 -5.02
C GLY A 118 11.33 2.48 -3.63
N TYR A 119 10.92 3.27 -2.62
CA TYR A 119 11.33 3.04 -1.23
C TYR A 119 10.85 1.68 -0.72
N PHE A 120 9.58 1.34 -0.93
CA PHE A 120 9.03 0.08 -0.45
C PHE A 120 9.62 -1.13 -1.17
N VAL A 121 9.91 -1.01 -2.47
CA VAL A 121 10.65 -2.05 -3.21
C VAL A 121 12.06 -2.22 -2.64
N ASP A 122 12.78 -1.13 -2.35
CA ASP A 122 14.12 -1.19 -1.76
C ASP A 122 14.11 -1.78 -0.34
N VAL A 123 13.10 -1.48 0.48
CA VAL A 123 12.92 -2.12 1.80
C VAL A 123 12.65 -3.61 1.63
N TYR A 124 11.77 -3.99 0.70
CA TYR A 124 11.41 -5.39 0.45
C TYR A 124 12.63 -6.21 0.00
N GLU A 125 13.40 -5.69 -0.96
CA GLU A 125 14.61 -6.35 -1.48
C GLU A 125 15.80 -6.26 -0.51
N GLY A 126 15.71 -5.45 0.55
CA GLY A 126 16.76 -5.28 1.56
C GLY A 126 17.89 -4.33 1.15
N ASN A 127 17.64 -3.45 0.18
CA ASN A 127 18.56 -2.41 -0.28
C ASN A 127 18.65 -1.25 0.72
N VAL A 128 17.56 -0.96 1.46
CA VAL A 128 17.52 0.07 2.50
C VAL A 128 16.91 -0.47 3.79
N SER A 129 17.29 0.12 4.92
CA SER A 129 16.63 -0.16 6.19
C SER A 129 15.29 0.60 6.28
N PRO A 130 14.24 -0.02 6.84
CA PRO A 130 12.93 0.62 7.00
C PRO A 130 12.97 1.72 8.06
N GLY A 131 12.23 2.81 7.80
CA GLY A 131 12.12 3.99 8.65
C GLY A 131 13.45 4.71 8.91
N SER A 132 13.42 5.60 9.90
CA SER A 132 14.61 6.14 10.54
C SER A 132 15.01 5.21 11.68
N PRO A 133 16.06 4.37 11.55
CA PRO A 133 16.49 3.54 12.66
C PRO A 133 16.87 4.43 13.86
N PRO A 134 16.60 3.99 15.10
CA PRO A 134 17.14 4.70 16.26
C PRO A 134 18.65 4.88 16.10
N ARG A 135 19.17 6.07 16.41
CA ARG A 135 20.61 6.35 16.30
C ARG A 135 21.35 5.58 17.41
N TRP A 136 21.92 4.43 17.07
CA TRP A 136 22.91 3.75 17.91
C TRP A 136 24.33 4.07 17.40
N PRO A 137 25.34 4.25 18.26
CA PRO A 137 26.71 4.47 17.82
C PRO A 137 27.26 3.19 17.16
N ASP A 138 27.61 3.35 15.89
CA ASP A 138 28.52 2.65 14.98
C ASP A 138 29.00 1.24 15.33
N GLY A 139 28.86 0.30 14.38
CA GLY A 139 29.62 -0.96 14.42
C GLY A 139 29.39 -1.94 13.26
N GLY A 140 30.10 -1.78 12.14
CA GLY A 140 30.59 -2.92 11.36
C GLY A 140 30.13 -3.08 9.91
N GLN A 141 31.08 -3.47 9.06
CA GLN A 141 31.05 -3.50 7.59
C GLN A 141 30.45 -4.78 6.96
N THR A 142 29.90 -4.59 5.76
CA THR A 142 29.71 -5.40 4.51
C THR A 142 30.20 -6.87 4.43
N PRO A 143 29.59 -7.74 3.58
CA PRO A 143 29.84 -7.65 2.12
C PRO A 143 28.67 -8.00 1.17
N SER A 144 28.81 -7.52 -0.07
CA SER A 144 28.07 -7.89 -1.28
C SER A 144 28.27 -9.37 -1.67
N ARG A 145 27.23 -10.00 -2.24
CA ARG A 145 27.36 -11.20 -3.09
C ARG A 145 26.45 -11.15 -4.32
N PHE A 146 27.07 -11.41 -5.47
CA PHE A 146 26.49 -11.53 -6.81
C PHE A 146 25.70 -12.83 -7.05
N ILE A 147 24.65 -12.69 -7.89
CA ILE A 147 24.06 -13.55 -8.95
C ILE A 147 23.92 -15.08 -8.73
N ARG A 148 22.70 -15.60 -9.00
CA ARG A 148 22.53 -16.86 -9.76
C ARG A 148 21.37 -16.78 -10.76
N SER A 149 21.72 -16.90 -12.04
CA SER A 149 20.87 -17.35 -13.14
C SER A 149 20.75 -18.88 -13.12
N ARG A 150 19.55 -19.44 -13.39
CA ARG A 150 19.36 -20.73 -14.07
C ARG A 150 17.88 -21.02 -14.42
N ASP A 151 17.61 -20.97 -15.72
CA ASP A 151 16.91 -21.93 -16.60
C ASP A 151 15.64 -22.69 -16.15
N ILE A 152 14.52 -22.27 -16.77
CA ILE A 152 13.54 -23.02 -17.61
C ILE A 152 13.19 -24.48 -17.25
N LEU A 153 11.91 -24.72 -16.93
CA LEU A 153 11.03 -25.65 -17.65
C LEU A 153 9.54 -25.42 -17.31
N GLU A 154 8.72 -25.64 -18.35
CA GLU A 154 7.28 -25.40 -18.52
C GLU A 154 6.37 -26.09 -17.49
N ASP A 155 5.23 -25.49 -17.12
CA ASP A 155 3.93 -25.82 -17.75
C ASP A 155 2.70 -25.17 -17.05
N MET A 156 1.79 -24.69 -17.90
CA MET A 156 0.33 -24.52 -17.82
C MET A 156 -0.42 -23.78 -16.68
N SER A 157 -0.95 -22.62 -17.10
CA SER A 157 -2.39 -22.22 -17.13
C SER A 157 -3.21 -22.10 -15.84
N ARG A 158 -3.65 -20.86 -15.56
CA ARG A 158 -5.08 -20.51 -15.48
C ARG A 158 -5.28 -19.02 -15.71
N GLU A 159 -6.06 -18.72 -16.73
CA GLU A 159 -6.49 -17.39 -17.15
C GLU A 159 -7.63 -16.95 -16.21
N SER A 160 -7.39 -15.92 -15.39
CA SER A 160 -8.46 -15.13 -14.78
C SER A 160 -8.69 -13.93 -15.68
N THR A 161 -9.94 -13.70 -16.08
CA THR A 161 -10.40 -12.47 -16.72
C THR A 161 -10.16 -11.32 -15.75
N ALA A 162 -8.97 -10.75 -15.76
CA ALA A 162 -8.63 -9.59 -14.96
C ALA A 162 -9.33 -8.40 -15.64
N GLU A 163 -10.27 -7.77 -14.93
CA GLU A 163 -10.67 -6.40 -15.26
C GLU A 163 -9.40 -5.54 -15.25
N ASP A 164 -9.29 -4.63 -16.22
CA ASP A 164 -8.18 -3.68 -16.27
C ASP A 164 -8.13 -2.88 -14.96
N PRO A 165 -6.93 -2.53 -14.46
CA PRO A 165 -6.80 -1.76 -13.23
C PRO A 165 -7.46 -0.39 -13.43
N LEU A 166 -8.12 0.10 -12.38
CA LEU A 166 -8.70 1.44 -12.40
C LEU A 166 -7.59 2.49 -12.48
N SER A 167 -7.83 3.54 -13.24
CA SER A 167 -7.06 4.76 -13.12
C SER A 167 -7.31 5.41 -11.75
N THR A 168 -6.38 6.27 -11.35
CA THR A 168 -6.49 7.06 -10.12
C THR A 168 -7.75 7.95 -10.10
N GLY A 169 -8.22 8.41 -11.27
CA GLY A 169 -9.48 9.17 -11.41
C GLY A 169 -10.73 8.31 -11.17
N GLU A 170 -10.80 7.12 -11.74
CA GLU A 170 -11.93 6.20 -11.52
C GLU A 170 -12.03 5.74 -10.06
N LEU A 171 -10.88 5.57 -9.38
CA LEU A 171 -10.88 5.35 -7.93
C LEU A 171 -11.51 6.55 -7.20
N THR A 172 -11.12 7.77 -7.55
CA THR A 172 -11.67 8.99 -6.93
C THR A 172 -13.18 9.09 -7.11
N ASP A 173 -13.70 8.76 -8.30
CA ASP A 173 -15.14 8.75 -8.56
C ASP A 173 -15.87 7.77 -7.62
N LEU A 174 -15.32 6.56 -7.42
CA LEU A 174 -15.89 5.58 -6.50
C LEU A 174 -15.89 6.04 -5.04
N LEU A 175 -14.83 6.75 -4.62
CA LEU A 175 -14.72 7.29 -3.27
C LEU A 175 -15.71 8.45 -3.05
N ALA A 176 -15.86 9.32 -4.05
CA ALA A 176 -16.83 10.41 -4.04
C ALA A 176 -18.27 9.89 -3.93
N ASP A 177 -18.60 8.87 -4.72
CA ASP A 177 -19.89 8.18 -4.67
C ASP A 177 -20.14 7.45 -3.34
N ALA A 178 -19.09 6.92 -2.70
CA ALA A 178 -19.20 6.25 -1.41
C ALA A 178 -19.53 7.21 -0.27
N GLU A 179 -19.04 8.45 -0.34
CA GLU A 179 -19.24 9.49 0.67
C GLU A 179 -20.32 10.52 0.32
N GLY A 180 -20.90 10.45 -0.87
CA GLY A 180 -21.88 11.43 -1.34
C GLY A 180 -21.28 12.82 -1.53
N THR A 181 -20.05 12.90 -2.02
CA THR A 181 -19.33 14.16 -2.32
C THR A 181 -18.91 14.20 -3.80
N THR A 182 -18.07 15.16 -4.21
CA THR A 182 -17.55 15.25 -5.58
C THR A 182 -16.12 14.72 -5.68
N PRO A 183 -15.69 14.23 -6.86
CA PRO A 183 -14.31 13.79 -7.07
C PRO A 183 -13.27 14.85 -6.74
N GLU A 184 -13.53 16.12 -7.08
CA GLU A 184 -12.62 17.24 -6.82
C GLU A 184 -12.46 17.51 -5.32
N SER A 185 -13.52 17.30 -4.53
CA SER A 185 -13.48 17.40 -3.07
C SER A 185 -12.65 16.28 -2.45
N ILE A 186 -12.64 15.08 -3.05
CA ILE A 186 -11.77 13.97 -2.62
C ILE A 186 -10.32 14.28 -2.99
N GLU A 187 -10.06 14.67 -4.24
CA GLU A 187 -8.71 14.96 -4.74
C GLU A 187 -8.05 16.10 -3.97
N HIS A 188 -8.68 17.27 -3.93
CA HIS A 188 -8.13 18.43 -3.23
C HIS A 188 -7.95 18.15 -1.73
N GLY A 189 -8.92 17.49 -1.11
CA GLY A 189 -8.85 17.15 0.30
C GLY A 189 -7.82 16.07 0.64
N ALA A 190 -7.39 15.26 -0.34
CA ALA A 190 -6.29 14.32 -0.19
C ALA A 190 -4.93 15.02 -0.28
N GLU A 191 -4.79 15.99 -1.19
CA GLU A 191 -3.57 16.81 -1.34
C GLU A 191 -3.23 17.63 -0.08
N GLU A 192 -4.24 18.01 0.71
CA GLU A 192 -4.05 18.70 2.00
C GLU A 192 -3.51 17.78 3.12
N ILE A 193 -3.55 16.46 2.93
CA ILE A 193 -3.03 15.50 3.91
C ILE A 193 -1.53 15.34 3.68
N GLU A 194 -0.74 16.04 4.47
CA GLU A 194 0.71 15.89 4.48
C GLU A 194 1.08 14.60 5.21
N ILE A 195 1.75 13.67 4.51
CA ILE A 195 2.32 12.45 5.10
C ILE A 195 3.82 12.49 4.85
N ALA A 196 4.61 12.42 5.93
CA ALA A 196 6.07 12.45 5.84
C ALA A 196 6.61 11.23 5.07
N PRO A 197 7.75 11.38 4.36
CA PRO A 197 8.37 10.28 3.64
C PRO A 197 8.59 9.06 4.54
N PRO A 198 8.51 7.83 4.00
CA PRO A 198 8.62 6.61 4.81
C PRO A 198 10.02 6.42 5.42
N GLY A 199 11.06 7.03 4.84
CA GLY A 199 12.40 7.07 5.44
C GLY A 199 12.50 7.87 6.75
N ASP A 200 11.56 8.80 6.97
CA ASP A 200 11.48 9.60 8.20
C ASP A 200 10.50 8.98 9.22
N ALA A 201 9.82 7.89 8.84
CA ALA A 201 8.86 7.23 9.71
C ALA A 201 9.56 6.56 10.90
N SER A 202 8.89 6.60 12.05
CA SER A 202 9.31 5.81 13.20
C SER A 202 9.01 4.33 12.97
N VAL A 203 9.95 3.47 13.38
CA VAL A 203 9.77 2.01 13.36
C VAL A 203 9.18 1.57 14.70
N VAL A 204 8.10 0.81 14.66
CA VAL A 204 7.45 0.25 15.85
C VAL A 204 7.70 -1.25 15.86
N ASP A 205 8.42 -1.72 16.89
CA ASP A 205 8.50 -3.13 17.20
C ASP A 205 7.18 -3.56 17.88
N GLU A 206 6.50 -4.56 17.30
CA GLU A 206 5.33 -5.21 17.91
C GLU A 206 5.73 -6.28 18.94
#